data_AF-A0ABD0BEH5-F1
#
_entry.id   AF-A0ABD0BEH5-F1
#
_cell.length_a   1.000
_cell.length_b   1.000
_cell.length_c   1.000
_cell.angle_alpha   90.00
_cell.angle_beta   90.00
_cell.angle_gamma   90.00
#
_symmetry.space_group_name_H-M   'P 1'
#
loop_
_entity.id
_entity.type
_entity.pdbx_description
1 polymer ?
#
loop_
_entity_poly.entity_id
_entity_poly.type
_entity_poly.pdbx_seq_one_letter_code
_entity_poly.pdbx_strand_id
1 'polypeptide(L)'
;MPTIPDNPSLFSSEPVVESPRITVTDEAGKPLRGPVHRGDVIVVHGTGFSPHANRGGFPIPIPPGVPNGVYAVYSAFPDAWKPSEGAPSSARKHPHNRMAWVMPDGTLDAIPTIPFDFRRSIARESQRMNPDGSFHARLVVDPPETVPGNNWGVYVYAAAGSVNPAEEFYVPIPYSPEPGPNTPAAPTPDLRFSADLLKKITTAAGGGIALTDGTLFAGNDVAFSKNEAQSNDGIIRFRGTITATAKYNVVEIAAANPWLEPRGNGTWALTLDVSTSANVGKDVMQRREVGIVHGIHGVQDVFAGPIAIGKIALS
;
A
#
# COMPACT_ATOMS: atom_id res chain seq x y z
N MET A 1 20.64 -0.69 7.41
CA MET A 1 21.38 0.56 7.08
C MET A 1 21.75 1.23 8.39
N PRO A 2 22.92 1.88 8.49
CA PRO A 2 23.26 2.67 9.68
C PRO A 2 22.22 3.78 9.90
N THR A 3 21.96 4.12 11.17
CA THR A 3 21.04 5.19 11.58
C THR A 3 21.83 6.40 12.12
N ILE A 4 21.24 7.58 11.99
CA ILE A 4 21.73 8.86 12.51
C ILE A 4 21.00 9.13 13.84
N PRO A 5 21.70 9.55 14.92
CA PRO A 5 21.05 9.89 16.18
C PRO A 5 20.07 11.07 16.04
N ASP A 6 18.97 11.05 16.79
CA ASP A 6 17.96 12.13 16.79
C ASP A 6 18.49 13.46 17.37
N ASN A 7 19.59 13.45 18.13
CA ASN A 7 20.23 14.64 18.70
C ASN A 7 21.73 14.71 18.35
N PRO A 8 22.10 15.12 17.12
CA PRO A 8 23.49 15.47 16.85
C PRO A 8 23.80 16.74 17.65
N SER A 9 24.88 16.74 18.42
CA SER A 9 25.38 17.84 19.28
C SER A 9 25.72 19.16 18.54
N LEU A 10 25.26 19.32 17.30
CA LEU A 10 25.44 20.48 16.43
C LEU A 10 24.16 21.32 16.26
N PHE A 11 23.00 20.85 16.72
CA PHE A 11 21.74 21.61 16.69
C PHE A 11 21.23 21.77 18.13
N SER A 12 20.98 23.00 18.57
CA SER A 12 20.35 23.24 19.88
C SER A 12 19.00 22.52 19.91
N SER A 13 18.88 21.50 20.75
CA SER A 13 17.61 20.88 21.09
C SER A 13 16.99 21.69 22.21
N GLU A 14 16.10 22.63 21.89
CA GLU A 14 15.11 23.04 22.88
C GLU A 14 14.39 21.77 23.36
N PRO A 15 14.24 21.55 24.68
CA PRO A 15 13.49 20.41 25.17
C PRO A 15 12.03 20.59 24.79
N VAL A 16 11.58 19.87 23.76
CA VAL A 16 10.16 19.83 23.43
C VAL A 16 9.48 19.05 24.55
N VAL A 17 8.65 19.74 25.33
CA VAL A 17 7.82 19.08 26.36
C VAL A 17 6.70 18.35 25.63
N GLU A 18 6.97 17.10 25.27
CA GLU A 18 6.05 16.18 24.63
C GLU A 18 5.09 15.59 25.68
N SER A 19 3.78 15.68 25.42
CA SER A 19 2.77 14.93 26.17
C SER A 19 1.86 14.17 25.21
N PRO A 20 2.44 13.30 24.36
CA PRO A 20 1.75 12.63 23.29
C PRO A 20 0.71 11.66 23.86
N ARG A 21 -0.44 11.62 23.20
CA ARG A 21 -1.58 10.77 23.55
C ARG A 21 -2.23 10.32 22.28
N ILE A 22 -2.74 9.09 22.27
CA ILE A 22 -3.53 8.59 21.15
C ILE A 22 -4.86 8.01 21.62
N THR A 23 -5.86 8.12 20.75
CA THR A 23 -7.13 7.38 20.84
C THR A 23 -7.47 6.83 19.46
N VAL A 24 -8.38 5.85 19.40
CA VAL A 24 -8.78 5.22 18.14
C VAL A 24 -10.31 5.13 18.05
N THR A 25 -10.86 5.49 16.91
CA THR A 25 -12.29 5.42 16.59
C THR A 25 -12.54 4.67 15.29
N ASP A 26 -13.80 4.37 14.99
CA ASP A 26 -14.22 4.06 13.62
C ASP A 26 -14.16 5.32 12.73
N GLU A 27 -14.42 5.14 11.43
CA GLU A 27 -14.45 6.24 10.45
C GLU A 27 -15.53 7.29 10.75
N ALA A 28 -16.59 6.93 11.47
CA ALA A 28 -17.65 7.84 11.89
C ALA A 28 -17.33 8.58 13.21
N GLY A 29 -16.13 8.38 13.78
CA GLY A 29 -15.69 9.01 15.02
C GLY A 29 -16.23 8.37 16.30
N LYS A 30 -16.83 7.18 16.23
CA LYS A 30 -17.35 6.46 17.40
C LYS A 30 -16.28 5.54 18.00
N PRO A 31 -16.34 5.27 19.32
CA PRO A 31 -15.48 4.26 19.93
C PRO A 31 -15.68 2.89 19.26
N LEU A 32 -14.58 2.18 19.02
CA LEU A 32 -14.61 0.82 18.48
C LEU A 32 -15.35 -0.13 19.44
N ARG A 33 -16.21 -0.99 18.89
CA ARG A 33 -16.98 -1.97 19.65
C ARG A 33 -16.68 -3.37 19.13
N GLY A 34 -15.90 -4.14 19.89
CA GLY A 34 -15.53 -5.50 19.50
C GLY A 34 -14.38 -5.57 18.48
N PRO A 35 -14.17 -6.73 17.86
CA PRO A 35 -13.09 -6.91 16.88
C PRO A 35 -13.36 -6.14 15.59
N VAL A 36 -12.28 -5.66 14.98
CA VAL A 36 -12.30 -5.11 13.62
C VAL A 36 -12.07 -6.22 12.60
N HIS A 37 -12.58 -6.01 11.39
CA HIS A 37 -12.51 -6.96 10.28
C HIS A 37 -11.70 -6.37 9.13
N ARG A 38 -11.25 -7.23 8.21
CA ARG A 38 -10.61 -6.76 6.98
C ARG A 38 -11.54 -5.78 6.24
N GLY A 39 -10.97 -4.70 5.73
CA GLY A 39 -11.69 -3.63 5.03
C GLY A 39 -12.27 -2.55 5.93
N ASP A 40 -12.38 -2.78 7.25
CA ASP A 40 -12.81 -1.74 8.17
C ASP A 40 -11.84 -0.56 8.17
N VAL A 41 -12.38 0.62 8.41
CA VAL A 41 -11.60 1.86 8.50
C VAL A 41 -11.59 2.33 9.94
N ILE A 42 -10.39 2.52 10.48
CA ILE A 42 -10.18 3.09 11.81
C ILE A 42 -9.41 4.41 11.69
N VAL A 43 -9.64 5.31 12.64
CA VAL A 43 -8.97 6.62 12.70
C VAL A 43 -8.21 6.71 14.01
N VAL A 44 -6.90 6.93 13.91
CA VAL A 44 -6.02 7.18 15.05
C VAL A 44 -5.93 8.69 15.25
N HIS A 45 -6.30 9.16 16.44
CA HIS A 45 -6.25 10.58 16.81
C HIS A 45 -5.05 10.79 17.72
N GLY A 46 -4.10 11.60 17.28
CA GLY A 46 -2.93 11.97 18.08
C GLY A 46 -2.99 13.42 18.52
N THR A 47 -2.49 13.71 19.72
CA THR A 47 -2.30 15.07 20.25
C THR A 47 -1.04 15.14 21.09
N GLY A 48 -0.37 16.29 21.14
CA GLY A 48 0.80 16.51 22.00
C GLY A 48 2.10 15.85 21.50
N PHE A 49 2.11 15.42 20.23
CA PHE A 49 3.33 15.01 19.52
C PHE A 49 4.16 16.24 19.15
N SER A 50 5.44 16.04 18.87
CA SER A 50 6.30 17.15 18.45
C SER A 50 6.46 17.15 16.92
N PRO A 51 6.02 18.22 16.22
CA PRO A 51 6.30 18.37 14.78
C PRO A 51 7.80 18.62 14.50
N HIS A 52 8.61 18.74 15.55
CA HIS A 52 10.05 18.97 15.47
C HIS A 52 10.89 17.78 15.94
N ALA A 53 10.28 16.69 16.42
CA ALA A 53 10.98 15.48 16.85
C ALA A 53 11.39 14.57 15.69
N ASN A 54 12.04 13.45 16.05
CA ASN A 54 12.37 12.35 15.14
C ASN A 54 13.22 12.79 13.94
N ARG A 55 14.30 13.55 14.16
CA ARG A 55 15.15 14.14 13.10
C ARG A 55 16.34 13.25 12.68
N GLY A 56 16.53 12.12 13.36
CA GLY A 56 17.55 11.12 13.08
C GLY A 56 17.06 10.02 12.14
N GLY A 57 17.41 8.78 12.43
CA GLY A 57 16.96 7.61 11.67
C GLY A 57 17.79 7.32 10.42
N PHE A 58 17.17 6.73 9.41
CA PHE A 58 17.84 6.35 8.17
C PHE A 58 18.21 7.59 7.34
N PRO A 59 19.33 7.56 6.58
CA PRO A 59 19.76 8.69 5.75
C PRO A 59 18.89 8.91 4.50
N ILE A 60 17.99 7.97 4.19
CA ILE A 60 17.00 8.03 3.12
C ILE A 60 15.69 7.39 3.62
N PRO A 61 14.52 7.80 3.13
CA PRO A 61 14.27 8.78 2.07
C PRO A 61 14.18 10.23 2.57
N ILE A 62 13.97 10.44 3.88
CA ILE A 62 13.93 11.77 4.48
C ILE A 62 15.37 12.26 4.68
N PRO A 63 15.71 13.51 4.27
CA PRO A 63 17.02 14.06 4.53
C PRO A 63 17.33 14.14 6.04
N PRO A 64 18.58 13.87 6.47
CA PRO A 64 18.97 14.00 7.87
C PRO A 64 18.65 15.38 8.45
N GLY A 65 18.11 15.42 9.67
CA GLY A 65 17.74 16.67 10.35
C GLY A 65 16.31 17.13 10.05
N VAL A 66 15.63 16.56 9.06
CA VAL A 66 14.21 16.80 8.80
C VAL A 66 13.37 15.90 9.71
N PRO A 67 12.31 16.41 10.37
CA PRO A 67 11.42 15.59 11.19
C PRO A 67 10.78 14.45 10.39
N ASN A 68 11.05 13.20 10.79
CA ASN A 68 10.49 12.00 10.17
C ASN A 68 8.99 11.83 10.47
N GLY A 69 8.50 12.41 11.57
CA GLY A 69 7.15 12.15 12.08
C GLY A 69 7.02 10.74 12.66
N VAL A 70 5.82 10.15 12.59
CA VAL A 70 5.50 8.84 13.18
C VAL A 70 4.79 7.93 12.17
N TYR A 71 4.94 6.62 12.33
CA TYR A 71 4.09 5.65 11.66
C TYR A 71 2.92 5.28 12.56
N ALA A 72 1.71 5.18 12.00
CA ALA A 72 0.60 4.46 12.60
C ALA A 72 0.28 3.23 11.74
N VAL A 73 0.18 2.06 12.37
CA VAL A 73 -0.09 0.78 11.70
C VAL A 73 -1.09 -0.05 12.49
N TYR A 74 -1.86 -0.89 11.79
CA TYR A 74 -2.64 -1.96 12.40
C TYR A 74 -2.02 -3.31 12.06
N SER A 75 -1.64 -4.11 13.06
CA SER A 75 -1.10 -5.46 12.88
C SER A 75 -1.13 -6.24 14.20
N ALA A 76 -0.60 -7.45 14.19
CA ALA A 76 -0.27 -8.19 15.41
C ALA A 76 1.24 -8.37 15.57
N PHE A 77 1.79 -7.89 16.67
CA PHE A 77 3.22 -8.05 17.00
C PHE A 77 3.44 -8.94 18.24
N PRO A 78 4.68 -9.39 18.51
CA PRO A 78 5.02 -10.12 19.74
C PRO A 78 4.88 -9.29 21.04
N ASP A 79 4.82 -9.94 22.20
CA ASP A 79 4.60 -9.36 23.56
C ASP A 79 5.60 -8.27 23.99
N ALA A 80 6.73 -8.13 23.31
CA ALA A 80 7.77 -7.14 23.61
C ALA A 80 8.14 -6.27 22.40
N TRP A 81 7.26 -6.15 21.40
CA TRP A 81 7.60 -5.37 20.23
C TRP A 81 7.63 -3.87 20.52
N LYS A 82 8.85 -3.33 20.59
CA LYS A 82 9.14 -1.91 20.74
C LYS A 82 10.41 -1.55 19.94
N PRO A 83 10.29 -0.82 18.83
CA PRO A 83 11.43 -0.26 18.11
C PRO A 83 12.44 0.45 19.02
N SER A 84 11.95 1.18 20.03
CA SER A 84 12.82 1.93 20.93
C SER A 84 13.71 1.06 21.81
N GLU A 85 13.30 -0.17 22.08
CA GLU A 85 14.06 -1.17 22.82
C GLU A 85 14.83 -2.14 21.89
N GLY A 86 14.93 -1.80 20.60
CA GLY A 86 15.71 -2.55 19.62
C GLY A 86 14.97 -3.72 18.97
N ALA A 87 13.64 -3.78 19.06
CA ALA A 87 12.86 -4.81 18.36
C ALA A 87 13.15 -4.77 16.84
N PRO A 88 13.52 -5.90 16.23
CA PRO A 88 13.97 -5.90 14.85
C PRO A 88 12.82 -5.61 13.89
N SER A 89 13.11 -4.94 12.78
CA SER A 89 12.11 -4.66 11.73
C SER A 89 11.50 -5.94 11.12
N SER A 90 12.21 -7.07 11.17
CA SER A 90 11.71 -8.38 10.75
C SER A 90 10.55 -8.90 11.61
N ALA A 91 10.45 -8.45 12.87
CA ALA A 91 9.33 -8.73 13.76
C ALA A 91 8.14 -7.79 13.53
N ARG A 92 8.26 -6.84 12.59
CA ARG A 92 7.23 -5.85 12.24
C ARG A 92 6.72 -6.08 10.81
N LYS A 93 5.92 -7.14 10.60
CA LYS A 93 5.22 -7.32 9.32
C LYS A 93 3.91 -6.55 9.31
N HIS A 94 3.78 -5.66 8.34
CA HIS A 94 2.56 -4.93 8.03
C HIS A 94 2.59 -4.58 6.52
N PRO A 95 1.44 -4.35 5.88
CA PRO A 95 1.41 -3.90 4.51
C PRO A 95 1.84 -2.42 4.47
N HIS A 96 2.95 -2.13 3.80
CA HIS A 96 3.47 -0.77 3.69
C HIS A 96 2.53 0.18 2.92
N ASN A 97 1.56 -0.34 2.17
CA ASN A 97 0.53 0.41 1.45
C ASN A 97 -0.79 0.53 2.24
N ARG A 98 -0.76 0.19 3.53
CA ARG A 98 -1.90 0.21 4.46
C ARG A 98 -1.49 0.82 5.81
N MET A 99 -0.46 1.67 5.79
CA MET A 99 0.02 2.41 6.96
C MET A 99 -0.28 3.89 6.80
N ALA A 100 -0.27 4.62 7.91
CA ALA A 100 -0.20 6.07 7.88
C ALA A 100 1.22 6.49 8.26
N TRP A 101 1.92 7.16 7.35
CA TRP A 101 3.12 7.90 7.70
C TRP A 101 2.71 9.33 8.03
N VAL A 102 2.51 9.60 9.32
CA VAL A 102 2.09 10.92 9.80
C VAL A 102 3.30 11.84 9.83
N MET A 103 3.26 12.91 9.03
CA MET A 103 4.38 13.80 8.76
C MET A 103 4.03 15.26 9.09
N PRO A 104 4.93 16.01 9.73
CA PRO A 104 4.84 17.46 9.80
C PRO A 104 4.84 18.11 8.42
N ASP A 105 4.31 19.34 8.36
CA ASP A 105 4.36 20.15 7.14
C ASP A 105 5.81 20.32 6.66
N GLY A 106 6.02 20.18 5.35
CA GLY A 106 7.34 20.30 4.71
C GLY A 106 8.19 19.02 4.70
N THR A 107 7.90 18.00 5.52
CA THR A 107 8.67 16.74 5.52
C THR A 107 8.59 16.01 4.18
N LEU A 108 7.38 15.87 3.61
CA LEU A 108 7.19 15.22 2.32
C LEU A 108 7.86 16.02 1.18
N ASP A 109 7.82 17.35 1.27
CA ASP A 109 8.42 18.24 0.27
C ASP A 109 9.94 18.20 0.27
N ALA A 110 10.56 17.91 1.42
CA ALA A 110 12.00 17.80 1.58
C ALA A 110 12.59 16.55 0.92
N ILE A 111 11.77 15.56 0.57
CA ILE A 111 12.24 14.32 -0.07
C ILE A 111 12.71 14.63 -1.49
N PRO A 112 13.99 14.40 -1.83
CA PRO A 112 14.49 14.58 -3.18
C PRO A 112 13.78 13.65 -4.16
N THR A 113 13.48 14.15 -5.35
CA THR A 113 12.90 13.35 -6.44
C THR A 113 13.96 12.75 -7.38
N ILE A 114 15.25 13.05 -7.13
CA ILE A 114 16.40 12.65 -7.94
C ILE A 114 17.51 12.14 -6.99
N PRO A 115 18.22 11.03 -7.32
CA PRO A 115 18.07 10.18 -8.50
C PRO A 115 16.87 9.21 -8.44
N PHE A 116 16.23 9.10 -7.27
CA PHE A 116 15.07 8.22 -7.06
C PHE A 116 13.92 9.00 -6.48
N ASP A 117 12.73 8.89 -7.07
CA ASP A 117 11.52 9.55 -6.58
C ASP A 117 10.81 8.68 -5.52
N PHE A 118 11.33 8.71 -4.30
CA PHE A 118 10.65 8.11 -3.14
C PHE A 118 9.39 8.89 -2.74
N ARG A 119 9.39 10.20 -2.99
CA ARG A 119 8.34 11.12 -2.58
C ARG A 119 6.98 10.68 -3.11
N ARG A 120 6.88 10.30 -4.39
CA ARG A 120 5.62 9.82 -4.98
C ARG A 120 5.03 8.62 -4.25
N SER A 121 5.85 7.60 -3.95
CA SER A 121 5.39 6.40 -3.26
C SER A 121 4.97 6.72 -1.82
N ILE A 122 5.74 7.56 -1.13
CA ILE A 122 5.49 7.94 0.26
C ILE A 122 4.25 8.83 0.37
N ALA A 123 3.99 9.68 -0.62
CA ALA A 123 2.81 10.55 -0.67
C ALA A 123 1.49 9.76 -0.60
N ARG A 124 1.47 8.49 -1.04
CA ARG A 124 0.27 7.62 -0.96
C ARG A 124 -0.10 7.28 0.49
N GLU A 125 0.90 7.18 1.35
CA GLU A 125 0.75 6.76 2.75
C GLU A 125 0.91 7.94 3.71
N SER A 126 1.37 9.09 3.21
CA SER A 126 1.61 10.28 4.01
C SER A 126 0.29 10.87 4.49
N GLN A 127 0.22 11.17 5.78
CA GLN A 127 -0.90 11.89 6.40
C GLN A 127 -0.33 13.05 7.21
N ARG A 128 -1.10 14.12 7.38
CA ARG A 128 -0.59 15.37 7.94
C ARG A 128 -0.56 15.34 9.47
N MET A 129 0.55 15.81 10.05
CA MET A 129 0.65 16.29 11.43
C MET A 129 0.53 17.81 11.43
N ASN A 130 -0.38 18.34 12.23
CA ASN A 130 -0.56 19.77 12.39
C ASN A 130 0.63 20.39 13.15
N PRO A 131 0.85 21.71 13.01
CA PRO A 131 1.90 22.43 13.75
C PRO A 131 1.77 22.38 15.28
N ASP A 132 0.61 22.03 15.82
CA ASP A 132 0.38 21.84 17.26
C ASP A 132 0.63 20.39 17.73
N GLY A 133 1.10 19.51 16.83
CA GLY A 133 1.34 18.10 17.16
C GLY A 133 0.08 17.23 17.15
N SER A 134 -1.05 17.74 16.68
CA SER A 134 -2.26 16.94 16.49
C SER A 134 -2.29 16.27 15.11
N PHE A 135 -2.94 15.11 15.00
CA PHE A 135 -3.19 14.45 13.73
C PHE A 135 -4.40 13.52 13.77
N HIS A 136 -4.94 13.24 12.57
CA HIS A 136 -5.91 12.18 12.33
C HIS A 136 -5.34 11.25 11.26
N ALA A 137 -4.98 10.03 11.66
CA ALA A 137 -4.41 9.02 10.78
C ALA A 137 -5.45 7.95 10.46
N ARG A 138 -5.96 7.94 9.23
CA ARG A 138 -6.91 6.97 8.72
C ARG A 138 -6.17 5.69 8.30
N LEU A 139 -6.58 4.54 8.83
CA LEU A 139 -6.01 3.23 8.50
C LEU A 139 -7.12 2.32 7.98
N VAL A 140 -6.82 1.59 6.90
CA VAL A 140 -7.65 0.48 6.43
C VAL A 140 -7.12 -0.80 7.06
N VAL A 141 -7.96 -1.52 7.78
CA VAL A 141 -7.63 -2.81 8.40
C VAL A 141 -7.45 -3.85 7.30
N ASP A 142 -6.21 -4.20 7.01
CA ASP A 142 -5.88 -5.18 5.97
C ASP A 142 -4.60 -5.93 6.34
N PRO A 143 -4.59 -6.69 7.45
CA PRO A 143 -3.38 -7.32 7.94
C PRO A 143 -2.85 -8.37 6.95
N PRO A 144 -1.53 -8.65 6.97
CA PRO A 144 -0.97 -9.71 6.14
C PRO A 144 -1.56 -11.06 6.55
N GLU A 145 -1.63 -12.00 5.61
CA GLU A 145 -2.10 -13.37 5.88
C GLU A 145 -1.32 -14.06 7.01
N THR A 146 -0.02 -13.75 7.10
CA THR A 146 0.85 -14.21 8.19
C THR A 146 1.35 -13.02 8.99
N VAL A 147 0.92 -12.95 10.25
CA VAL A 147 1.40 -11.97 11.24
C VAL A 147 2.50 -12.55 12.13
N PRO A 148 3.40 -11.72 12.68
CA PRO A 148 4.55 -12.16 13.48
C PRO A 148 4.22 -12.42 14.96
N GLY A 149 3.02 -12.06 15.43
CA GLY A 149 2.59 -12.28 16.81
C GLY A 149 1.07 -12.30 16.95
N ASN A 150 0.59 -12.10 18.18
CA ASN A 150 -0.81 -12.21 18.59
C ASN A 150 -1.38 -10.93 19.23
N ASN A 151 -0.55 -9.90 19.48
CA ASN A 151 -1.01 -8.64 20.04
C ASN A 151 -1.62 -7.76 18.96
N TRP A 152 -2.89 -8.00 18.67
CA TRP A 152 -3.64 -7.21 17.71
C TRP A 152 -3.88 -5.80 18.23
N GLY A 153 -3.53 -4.81 17.43
CA GLY A 153 -3.85 -3.43 17.75
C GLY A 153 -3.26 -2.41 16.80
N VAL A 154 -3.47 -1.15 17.18
CA VAL A 154 -2.80 0.00 16.58
C VAL A 154 -1.47 0.22 17.27
N TYR A 155 -0.42 0.42 16.47
CA TYR A 155 0.90 0.81 16.93
C TYR A 155 1.27 2.16 16.33
N VAL A 156 1.69 3.10 17.18
CA VAL A 156 2.26 4.39 16.78
C VAL A 156 3.71 4.45 17.27
N TYR A 157 4.66 4.83 16.43
CA TYR A 157 6.08 4.91 16.80
C TYR A 157 6.85 5.80 15.83
N ALA A 158 8.03 6.26 16.24
CA ALA A 158 8.90 7.12 15.45
C ALA A 158 9.21 6.54 14.06
N ALA A 159 9.09 7.39 13.03
CA ALA A 159 9.24 6.96 11.66
C ALA A 159 10.69 6.90 11.19
N ALA A 160 10.88 6.27 10.03
CA ALA A 160 12.15 6.14 9.31
C ALA A 160 13.39 5.76 10.16
N GLY A 161 13.19 4.96 11.21
CA GLY A 161 14.30 4.46 12.04
C GLY A 161 14.77 5.42 13.13
N SER A 162 14.09 6.55 13.35
CA SER A 162 14.22 7.33 14.57
C SER A 162 13.83 6.50 15.79
N VAL A 163 14.37 6.87 16.95
CA VAL A 163 14.12 6.19 18.22
C VAL A 163 13.58 7.20 19.22
N ASN A 164 12.26 7.17 19.42
CA ASN A 164 11.60 8.03 20.39
C ASN A 164 10.59 7.21 21.23
N PRO A 165 10.96 6.75 22.44
CA PRO A 165 10.06 6.03 23.34
C PRO A 165 8.85 6.86 23.78
N ALA A 166 8.94 8.20 23.80
CA ALA A 166 7.83 9.05 24.23
C ALA A 166 6.67 9.03 23.23
N GLU A 167 6.97 8.83 21.94
CA GLU A 167 5.98 8.76 20.85
C GLU A 167 5.66 7.31 20.43
N GLU A 168 5.95 6.33 21.29
CA GLU A 168 5.71 4.91 21.06
C GLU A 168 4.48 4.42 21.85
N PHE A 169 3.42 4.03 21.14
CA PHE A 169 2.15 3.62 21.71
C PHE A 169 1.64 2.30 21.11
N TYR A 170 0.94 1.56 21.95
CA TYR A 170 0.15 0.38 21.57
C TYR A 170 -1.27 0.50 22.13
N VAL A 171 -2.26 0.37 21.26
CA VAL A 171 -3.69 0.34 21.63
C VAL A 171 -4.25 -1.02 21.20
N PRO A 172 -4.59 -1.92 22.15
CA PRO A 172 -5.09 -3.25 21.84
C PRO A 172 -6.47 -3.15 21.18
N ILE A 173 -6.59 -3.70 19.99
CA ILE A 173 -7.83 -3.74 19.20
C ILE A 173 -7.90 -5.11 18.53
N PRO A 174 -8.79 -6.01 19.00
CA PRO A 174 -8.83 -7.38 18.50
C PRO A 174 -9.19 -7.42 17.00
N TYR A 175 -8.67 -8.42 16.30
CA TYR A 175 -8.97 -8.70 14.90
C TYR A 175 -9.87 -9.94 14.79
N SER A 176 -10.86 -9.88 13.91
CA SER A 176 -11.62 -11.06 13.47
C SER A 176 -11.25 -11.39 12.02
N PRO A 177 -10.86 -12.65 11.71
CA PRO A 177 -10.63 -13.08 10.34
C PRO A 177 -11.92 -13.35 9.56
N GLU A 178 -13.08 -13.38 10.23
CA GLU A 178 -14.36 -13.56 9.57
C GLU A 178 -14.71 -12.32 8.73
N PRO A 179 -15.44 -12.47 7.60
CA PRO A 179 -15.86 -11.33 6.81
C PRO A 179 -16.78 -10.40 7.62
N GLY A 180 -16.40 -9.12 7.70
CA GLY A 180 -17.23 -8.04 8.21
C GLY A 180 -17.98 -7.30 7.09
N PRO A 181 -18.77 -6.26 7.42
CA PRO A 181 -19.57 -5.50 6.45
C PRO A 181 -18.75 -4.84 5.34
N ASN A 182 -17.50 -4.49 5.63
CA ASN A 182 -16.60 -3.82 4.69
C ASN A 182 -15.57 -4.76 4.06
N THR A 183 -15.64 -6.06 4.34
CA THR A 183 -14.67 -7.02 3.82
C THR A 183 -14.80 -7.14 2.30
N PRO A 184 -13.72 -6.87 1.54
CA PRO A 184 -13.76 -7.02 0.09
C PRO A 184 -14.11 -8.45 -0.32
N ALA A 185 -14.90 -8.59 -1.38
CA ALA A 185 -15.23 -9.88 -1.95
C ALA A 185 -13.95 -10.63 -2.35
N ALA A 186 -13.88 -11.91 -1.97
CA ALA A 186 -12.72 -12.76 -2.25
C ALA A 186 -12.41 -12.78 -3.76
N PRO A 187 -11.12 -12.72 -4.15
CA PRO A 187 -10.75 -12.68 -5.55
C PRO A 187 -10.94 -14.05 -6.21
N THR A 188 -11.42 -14.05 -7.46
CA THR A 188 -11.67 -15.24 -8.29
C THR A 188 -10.86 -15.16 -9.59
N PRO A 189 -10.40 -16.31 -10.15
CA PRO A 189 -9.48 -16.32 -11.29
C PRO A 189 -10.20 -16.23 -12.65
N ASP A 190 -11.08 -15.25 -12.83
CA ASP A 190 -12.00 -15.20 -13.97
C ASP A 190 -11.33 -14.80 -15.30
N LEU A 191 -10.32 -13.93 -15.24
CA LEU A 191 -9.48 -13.57 -16.37
C LEU A 191 -8.00 -13.70 -15.98
N ARG A 192 -7.31 -14.68 -16.57
CA ARG A 192 -5.91 -14.98 -16.28
C ARG A 192 -4.97 -14.49 -17.37
N PHE A 193 -3.82 -13.98 -16.94
CA PHE A 193 -2.68 -13.59 -17.77
C PHE A 193 -1.44 -14.34 -17.33
N SER A 194 -0.63 -14.80 -18.29
CA SER A 194 0.70 -15.32 -17.97
C SER A 194 1.55 -14.24 -17.30
N ALA A 195 2.10 -14.56 -16.14
CA ALA A 195 2.96 -13.64 -15.39
C ALA A 195 4.46 -13.96 -15.55
N ASP A 196 4.82 -14.90 -16.42
CA ASP A 196 6.19 -15.42 -16.55
C ASP A 196 7.22 -14.33 -16.85
N LEU A 197 6.95 -13.56 -17.90
CA LEU A 197 7.85 -12.50 -18.33
C LEU A 197 7.92 -11.39 -17.26
N LEU A 198 6.76 -11.03 -16.69
CA LEU A 198 6.66 -9.99 -15.66
C LEU A 198 7.47 -10.38 -14.43
N LYS A 199 7.28 -11.60 -13.91
CA LYS A 199 8.01 -12.15 -12.75
C LYS A 199 9.51 -12.18 -13.00
N LYS A 200 9.96 -12.61 -14.20
CA LYS A 200 11.39 -12.63 -14.56
C LYS A 200 12.00 -11.23 -14.53
N ILE A 201 11.34 -10.25 -15.14
CA ILE A 201 11.83 -8.87 -15.21
C ILE A 201 11.85 -8.23 -13.82
N THR A 202 10.77 -8.31 -13.06
CA THR A 202 10.70 -7.70 -11.72
C THR A 202 11.72 -8.32 -10.77
N THR A 203 11.92 -9.64 -10.84
CA THR A 203 12.93 -10.33 -10.02
C THR A 203 14.34 -9.88 -10.39
N ALA A 204 14.67 -9.81 -11.69
CA ALA A 204 15.98 -9.32 -12.14
C ALA A 204 16.24 -7.87 -11.73
N ALA A 205 15.19 -7.04 -11.67
CA ALA A 205 15.25 -5.65 -11.23
C ALA A 205 15.18 -5.48 -9.69
N GLY A 206 15.14 -6.57 -8.92
CA GLY A 206 15.07 -6.55 -7.46
C GLY A 206 13.76 -5.97 -6.90
N GLY A 207 12.68 -6.00 -7.66
CA GLY A 207 11.34 -5.62 -7.22
C GLY A 207 10.38 -6.81 -7.22
N GLY A 208 9.08 -6.54 -7.39
CA GLY A 208 8.05 -7.57 -7.29
C GLY A 208 6.72 -7.19 -7.92
N ILE A 209 5.74 -8.08 -7.75
CA ILE A 209 4.37 -7.89 -8.21
C ILE A 209 3.47 -7.78 -6.98
N ALA A 210 2.73 -6.68 -6.89
CA ALA A 210 1.67 -6.46 -5.90
C ALA A 210 0.31 -6.63 -6.56
N LEU A 211 -0.59 -7.33 -5.88
CA LEU A 211 -1.95 -7.64 -6.30
C LEU A 211 -2.93 -6.99 -5.32
N THR A 212 -3.94 -6.29 -5.82
CA THR A 212 -4.94 -5.57 -5.03
C THR A 212 -6.33 -5.60 -5.68
N ASP A 213 -7.36 -5.46 -4.85
CA ASP A 213 -8.74 -5.16 -5.24
C ASP A 213 -9.40 -6.14 -6.24
N GLY A 214 -9.19 -7.44 -6.04
CA GLY A 214 -9.78 -8.49 -6.87
C GLY A 214 -8.78 -9.22 -7.77
N THR A 215 -7.48 -9.03 -7.56
CA THR A 215 -6.44 -9.82 -8.22
C THR A 215 -5.86 -10.89 -7.30
N LEU A 216 -5.41 -11.99 -7.89
CA LEU A 216 -4.75 -13.10 -7.20
C LEU A 216 -3.71 -13.77 -8.11
N PHE A 217 -2.77 -14.49 -7.48
CA PHE A 217 -1.96 -15.47 -8.21
C PHE A 217 -2.78 -16.74 -8.44
N ALA A 218 -2.85 -17.21 -9.68
CA ALA A 218 -3.53 -18.43 -10.09
C ALA A 218 -2.50 -19.42 -10.64
N GLY A 219 -1.81 -20.13 -9.75
CA GLY A 219 -0.63 -20.90 -10.11
C GLY A 219 0.49 -19.98 -10.58
N ASN A 220 0.93 -20.12 -11.83
CA ASN A 220 1.95 -19.24 -12.39
C ASN A 220 1.40 -17.94 -12.99
N ASP A 221 0.09 -17.85 -13.16
CA ASP A 221 -0.60 -16.71 -13.75
C ASP A 221 -0.96 -15.67 -12.70
N VAL A 222 -1.28 -14.48 -13.16
CA VAL A 222 -2.02 -13.47 -12.41
C VAL A 222 -3.44 -13.41 -12.95
N ALA A 223 -4.42 -13.20 -12.09
CA ALA A 223 -5.82 -13.23 -12.46
C ALA A 223 -6.58 -12.02 -11.93
N PHE A 224 -7.61 -11.61 -12.66
CA PHE A 224 -8.59 -10.61 -12.27
C PHE A 224 -9.94 -11.28 -12.04
N SER A 225 -10.64 -10.84 -11.00
CA SER A 225 -12.02 -11.24 -10.73
C SER A 225 -12.96 -10.53 -11.69
N LYS A 226 -14.03 -11.20 -12.09
CA LYS A 226 -15.14 -10.57 -12.79
C LYS A 226 -15.78 -9.54 -11.86
N ASN A 227 -16.14 -8.39 -12.41
CA ASN A 227 -16.85 -7.38 -11.64
C ASN A 227 -18.28 -7.85 -11.36
N GLU A 228 -18.78 -7.70 -10.14
CA GLU A 228 -20.15 -8.08 -9.80
C GLU A 228 -21.17 -7.11 -10.42
N ALA A 229 -20.82 -5.83 -10.48
CA ALA A 229 -21.63 -4.78 -11.09
C ALA A 229 -21.42 -4.73 -12.62
N GLN A 230 -21.92 -5.74 -13.33
CA GLN A 230 -21.95 -5.71 -14.80
C GLN A 230 -23.01 -4.72 -15.30
N SER A 231 -22.72 -4.04 -16.41
CA SER A 231 -23.69 -3.19 -17.12
C SER A 231 -24.35 -3.96 -18.26
N ASN A 232 -25.55 -3.54 -18.68
CA ASN A 232 -26.29 -4.17 -19.78
C ASN A 232 -25.81 -3.74 -21.18
N ASP A 233 -24.56 -3.32 -21.32
CA ASP A 233 -23.96 -2.84 -22.57
C ASP A 233 -23.14 -3.90 -23.31
N GLY A 234 -23.14 -5.14 -22.82
CA GLY A 234 -22.42 -6.26 -23.41
C GLY A 234 -20.92 -6.27 -23.14
N ILE A 235 -20.37 -5.29 -22.42
CA ILE A 235 -18.95 -5.27 -22.03
C ILE A 235 -18.75 -6.13 -20.78
N ILE A 236 -17.86 -7.11 -20.86
CA ILE A 236 -17.50 -7.94 -19.70
C ILE A 236 -16.41 -7.22 -18.91
N ARG A 237 -16.73 -6.85 -17.67
CA ARG A 237 -15.81 -6.09 -16.81
C ARG A 237 -15.17 -6.97 -15.76
N PHE A 238 -13.89 -6.74 -15.53
CA PHE A 238 -13.12 -7.34 -14.46
C PHE A 238 -12.61 -6.24 -13.52
N ARG A 239 -12.22 -6.63 -12.30
CA ARG A 239 -11.78 -5.71 -11.23
C ARG A 239 -10.39 -6.06 -10.72
N GLY A 240 -9.71 -5.03 -10.24
CA GLY A 240 -8.47 -5.14 -9.50
C GLY A 240 -7.28 -4.55 -10.23
N THR A 241 -6.15 -4.50 -9.53
CA THR A 241 -4.91 -3.88 -10.00
C THR A 241 -3.74 -4.82 -9.78
N ILE A 242 -2.88 -4.89 -10.79
CA ILE A 242 -1.57 -5.54 -10.74
C ILE A 242 -0.53 -4.42 -10.86
N THR A 243 0.36 -4.31 -9.87
CA THR A 243 1.47 -3.35 -9.89
C THR A 243 2.79 -4.10 -9.91
N ALA A 244 3.59 -3.88 -10.95
CA ALA A 244 4.95 -4.39 -11.06
C ALA A 244 5.96 -3.29 -10.71
N THR A 245 6.91 -3.62 -9.85
CA THR A 245 7.92 -2.71 -9.32
C THR A 245 9.32 -3.23 -9.60
N ALA A 246 10.26 -2.30 -9.75
CA ALA A 246 11.69 -2.55 -9.57
C ALA A 246 12.14 -2.07 -8.17
N LYS A 247 13.37 -2.40 -7.77
CA LYS A 247 13.95 -1.93 -6.51
C LYS A 247 13.81 -0.40 -6.36
N TYR A 248 13.42 0.06 -5.17
CA TYR A 248 13.18 1.48 -4.86
C TYR A 248 12.08 2.15 -5.69
N ASN A 249 11.20 1.39 -6.35
CA ASN A 249 10.13 1.90 -7.20
C ASN A 249 10.65 2.81 -8.35
N VAL A 250 11.90 2.62 -8.79
CA VAL A 250 12.48 3.36 -9.92
C VAL A 250 11.72 3.11 -11.22
N VAL A 251 11.14 1.91 -11.33
CA VAL A 251 10.11 1.53 -12.28
C VAL A 251 8.92 1.04 -11.47
N GLU A 252 7.76 1.57 -11.76
CA GLU A 252 6.47 1.15 -11.22
C GLU A 252 5.45 1.29 -12.33
N ILE A 253 4.93 0.17 -12.79
CA ILE A 253 3.86 0.11 -13.79
C ILE A 253 2.69 -0.67 -13.23
N ALA A 254 1.48 -0.29 -13.61
CA ALA A 254 0.25 -0.90 -13.18
C ALA A 254 -0.67 -1.19 -14.37
N ALA A 255 -1.44 -2.26 -14.23
CA ALA A 255 -2.51 -2.67 -15.11
C ALA A 255 -3.76 -2.93 -14.26
N ALA A 256 -4.89 -2.34 -14.62
CA ALA A 256 -6.10 -2.41 -13.81
C ALA A 256 -7.38 -2.51 -14.63
N ASN A 257 -8.41 -3.08 -14.01
CA ASN A 257 -9.79 -3.09 -14.48
C ASN A 257 -9.95 -3.47 -15.97
N PRO A 258 -9.52 -4.69 -16.36
CA PRO A 258 -9.63 -5.12 -17.75
C PRO A 258 -11.09 -5.28 -18.16
N TRP A 259 -11.39 -4.91 -19.41
CA TRP A 259 -12.68 -5.07 -20.07
C TRP A 259 -12.51 -5.90 -21.34
N LEU A 260 -13.53 -6.70 -21.65
CA LEU A 260 -13.73 -7.26 -22.98
C LEU A 260 -14.90 -6.53 -23.64
N GLU A 261 -14.60 -5.78 -24.69
CA GLU A 261 -15.57 -4.98 -25.44
C GLU A 261 -15.92 -5.67 -26.76
N PRO A 262 -17.21 -5.98 -27.02
CA PRO A 262 -17.59 -6.67 -28.24
C PRO A 262 -17.38 -5.79 -29.48
N ARG A 263 -16.84 -6.35 -30.56
CA ARG A 263 -16.66 -5.67 -31.85
C ARG A 263 -17.73 -6.01 -32.89
N GLY A 264 -18.71 -6.85 -32.53
CA GLY A 264 -19.85 -7.21 -33.38
C GLY A 264 -19.57 -8.26 -34.47
N ASN A 265 -18.33 -8.75 -34.57
CA ASN A 265 -17.88 -9.75 -35.56
C ASN A 265 -17.37 -11.04 -34.90
N GLY A 266 -17.76 -11.31 -33.65
CA GLY A 266 -17.24 -12.42 -32.85
C GLY A 266 -15.87 -12.14 -32.20
N THR A 267 -15.24 -11.00 -32.47
CA THR A 267 -14.03 -10.55 -31.77
C THR A 267 -14.35 -9.55 -30.67
N TRP A 268 -13.42 -9.45 -29.72
CA TRP A 268 -13.52 -8.60 -28.55
C TRP A 268 -12.21 -7.83 -28.38
N ALA A 269 -12.30 -6.53 -28.12
CA ALA A 269 -11.14 -5.78 -27.69
C ALA A 269 -10.90 -6.00 -26.20
N LEU A 270 -9.67 -6.36 -25.87
CA LEU A 270 -9.18 -6.34 -24.51
C LEU A 270 -8.65 -4.94 -24.21
N THR A 271 -9.35 -4.23 -23.34
CA THR A 271 -8.93 -2.92 -22.87
C THR A 271 -8.63 -2.96 -21.37
N LEU A 272 -7.69 -2.16 -20.90
CA LEU A 272 -7.41 -2.02 -19.46
C LEU A 272 -6.82 -0.65 -19.17
N ASP A 273 -6.97 -0.19 -17.94
CA ASP A 273 -6.23 0.97 -17.46
C ASP A 273 -4.76 0.55 -17.33
N VAL A 274 -3.85 1.31 -17.93
CA VAL A 274 -2.40 1.09 -17.85
C VAL A 274 -1.69 2.37 -17.45
N SER A 275 -0.58 2.26 -16.71
CA SER A 275 0.28 3.41 -16.40
C SER A 275 0.64 4.21 -17.65
N THR A 276 0.57 5.53 -17.56
CA THR A 276 0.94 6.41 -18.67
C THR A 276 2.46 6.56 -18.83
N SER A 277 3.25 6.08 -17.87
CA SER A 277 4.72 6.15 -17.86
C SER A 277 5.31 5.00 -17.02
N ALA A 278 6.61 4.74 -17.17
CA ALA A 278 7.27 3.59 -16.55
C ALA A 278 7.42 3.68 -15.02
N ASN A 279 7.15 4.84 -14.42
CA ASN A 279 7.43 5.12 -13.01
C ASN A 279 6.26 5.85 -12.32
N VAL A 280 5.02 5.64 -12.76
CA VAL A 280 3.82 6.27 -12.17
C VAL A 280 2.87 5.26 -11.54
N GLY A 281 3.08 3.96 -11.78
CA GLY A 281 2.24 2.90 -11.23
C GLY A 281 0.75 3.18 -11.42
N LYS A 282 0.01 3.10 -10.32
CA LYS A 282 -1.44 3.36 -10.32
C LYS A 282 -1.83 4.83 -10.17
N ASP A 283 -0.88 5.76 -10.11
CA ASP A 283 -1.19 7.21 -9.92
C ASP A 283 -1.84 7.83 -11.14
N VAL A 284 -1.32 7.49 -12.31
CA VAL A 284 -1.78 8.04 -13.58
C VAL A 284 -1.90 6.88 -14.56
N MET A 285 -3.14 6.49 -14.81
CA MET A 285 -3.49 5.40 -15.71
C MET A 285 -4.45 5.88 -16.78
N GLN A 286 -4.42 5.22 -17.93
CA GLN A 286 -5.33 5.47 -19.03
C GLN A 286 -5.83 4.15 -19.60
N ARG A 287 -7.13 4.06 -19.88
CA ARG A 287 -7.69 2.90 -20.59
C ARG A 287 -7.10 2.83 -22.00
N ARG A 288 -6.49 1.70 -22.33
CA ARG A 288 -5.90 1.40 -23.63
C ARG A 288 -6.42 0.05 -24.11
N GLU A 289 -6.69 -0.05 -25.41
CA GLU A 289 -6.78 -1.34 -26.07
C GLU A 289 -5.38 -1.94 -26.15
N VAL A 290 -5.21 -3.16 -25.62
CA VAL A 290 -3.93 -3.88 -25.66
C VAL A 290 -3.93 -5.02 -26.66
N GLY A 291 -5.09 -5.40 -27.18
CA GLY A 291 -5.21 -6.38 -28.24
C GLY A 291 -6.64 -6.87 -28.47
N ILE A 292 -6.78 -7.76 -29.44
CA ILE A 292 -8.03 -8.39 -29.84
C ILE A 292 -8.02 -9.86 -29.46
N VAL A 293 -9.15 -10.39 -28.99
CA VAL A 293 -9.37 -11.82 -28.72
C VAL A 293 -10.58 -12.33 -29.51
N HIS A 294 -10.58 -13.61 -29.88
CA HIS A 294 -11.53 -14.20 -30.82
C HIS A 294 -12.61 -15.06 -30.12
N GLY A 295 -12.79 -14.86 -28.81
CA GLY A 295 -13.75 -15.57 -27.99
C GLY A 295 -13.72 -15.10 -26.55
N ILE A 296 -14.71 -15.54 -25.76
CA ILE A 296 -14.88 -15.15 -24.35
C ILE A 296 -14.87 -16.35 -23.39
N HIS A 297 -14.39 -17.50 -23.85
CA HIS A 297 -14.30 -18.74 -23.07
C HIS A 297 -12.98 -19.45 -23.32
N GLY A 298 -12.46 -20.14 -22.31
CA GLY A 298 -11.24 -20.94 -22.42
C GLY A 298 -10.01 -20.08 -22.69
N VAL A 299 -9.00 -20.68 -23.32
CA VAL A 299 -7.74 -20.00 -23.65
C VAL A 299 -7.89 -19.26 -24.98
N GLN A 300 -7.54 -17.98 -25.00
CA GLN A 300 -7.58 -17.13 -26.18
C GLN A 300 -6.20 -16.52 -26.43
N ASP A 301 -5.76 -16.50 -27.68
CA ASP A 301 -4.63 -15.68 -28.10
C ASP A 301 -5.04 -14.21 -28.14
N VAL A 302 -4.16 -13.33 -27.68
CA VAL A 302 -4.32 -11.87 -27.76
C VAL A 302 -3.51 -11.38 -28.95
N PHE A 303 -4.16 -10.67 -29.87
CA PHE A 303 -3.56 -10.19 -31.10
C PHE A 303 -3.37 -8.68 -31.10
N ALA A 304 -2.19 -8.22 -31.52
CA ALA A 304 -1.94 -6.85 -31.95
C ALA A 304 -1.72 -6.85 -33.47
N GLY A 305 -2.77 -6.50 -34.22
CA GLY A 305 -2.78 -6.73 -35.67
C GLY A 305 -2.65 -8.22 -35.99
N PRO A 306 -1.73 -8.64 -36.88
CA PRO A 306 -1.57 -10.06 -37.24
C PRO A 306 -0.72 -10.86 -36.24
N ILE A 307 -0.16 -10.23 -35.21
CA ILE A 307 0.81 -10.85 -34.30
C ILE A 307 0.12 -11.27 -33.01
N ALA A 308 0.25 -12.54 -32.63
CA ALA A 308 -0.11 -13.01 -31.29
C ALA A 308 0.93 -12.51 -30.28
N ILE A 309 0.49 -11.70 -29.31
CA ILE A 309 1.35 -11.05 -28.31
C ILE A 309 1.23 -11.67 -26.91
N GLY A 310 0.27 -12.58 -26.72
CA GLY A 310 0.06 -13.25 -25.45
C GLY A 310 -1.16 -14.17 -25.46
N LYS A 311 -1.46 -14.72 -24.29
CA LYS A 311 -2.66 -15.54 -24.06
C LYS A 311 -3.39 -15.03 -22.84
N ILE A 312 -4.72 -15.12 -22.89
CA ILE A 312 -5.59 -15.03 -21.73
C ILE A 312 -6.35 -16.34 -21.53
N ALA A 313 -6.78 -16.62 -20.31
CA ALA A 313 -7.73 -17.69 -20.05
C ALA A 313 -8.95 -17.15 -19.30
N LEU A 314 -10.13 -17.45 -19.83
CA LEU A 314 -11.44 -17.01 -19.33
C LEU A 314 -12.22 -18.21 -18.78
N SER A 315 -12.76 -18.07 -17.58
CA SER A 315 -13.69 -19.03 -16.96
C SER A 315 -15.13 -18.54 -16.95
#